data_AF-A0A2X3HF42-F1
#
_entry.id   AF-A0A2X3HF42-F1
#
_cell.length_a   1.000
_cell.length_b   1.000
_cell.length_c   1.000
_cell.angle_alpha   90.00
_cell.angle_beta   90.00
_cell.angle_gamma   90.00
#
_symmetry.space_group_name_H-M   'P 1'
#
loop_
_entity.id
_entity.type
_entity.pdbx_description
1 polymer ?
#
loop_
_entity_poly.entity_id
_entity_poly.type
_entity_poly.pdbx_seq_one_letter_code
_entity_poly.pdbx_strand_id
1 'polypeptide(L)'
;MDKKALIFGILAGAVTGAATSILFAPKSGRELRQDIVEKSGEASVILKELAYNANELLQSVQVLGTEGSALIKDVSSDIMDSVSKWNEDMEPEKKRLKDEIKDMQKTISDLEKTLKKDTK
;
A
#
# COMPACT_ATOMS: atom_id res chain seq x y z
N MET A 1 0.35 -17.03 0.55
CA MET A 1 1.23 -17.27 1.71
C MET A 1 1.28 -18.77 1.99
N ASP A 2 2.47 -19.34 2.09
CA ASP A 2 2.62 -20.76 2.39
C ASP A 2 2.29 -21.05 3.85
N LYS A 3 1.24 -21.84 4.10
CA LYS A 3 0.80 -22.24 5.46
C LYS A 3 1.95 -22.86 6.27
N LYS A 4 2.88 -23.55 5.61
CA LYS A 4 4.06 -24.16 6.22
C LYS A 4 5.02 -23.11 6.82
N ALA A 5 5.29 -22.03 6.09
CA ALA A 5 6.18 -20.96 6.54
C ALA A 5 5.57 -20.20 7.73
N LEU A 6 4.26 -19.97 7.71
CA LEU A 6 3.54 -19.33 8.82
C LEU A 6 3.56 -20.19 10.10
N ILE A 7 3.28 -21.50 9.98
CA ILE A 7 3.35 -22.43 11.11
C ILE A 7 4.78 -22.48 11.69
N PHE A 8 5.79 -22.54 10.83
CA PHE A 8 7.18 -22.56 11.28
C PHE A 8 7.57 -21.26 11.98
N GLY A 9 7.15 -20.11 11.46
CA GLY A 9 7.36 -18.81 12.10
C GLY A 9 6.70 -18.70 13.47
N ILE A 10 5.45 -19.17 13.60
CA ILE A 10 4.73 -19.21 14.89
C ILE A 10 5.47 -20.12 15.88
N LEU A 11 5.88 -21.32 15.46
CA LEU A 11 6.61 -22.26 16.33
C LEU A 11 7.96 -21.69 16.78
N ALA A 12 8.76 -21.17 15.84
CA ALA A 12 10.05 -20.58 16.15
C ALA A 12 9.90 -19.36 17.09
N GLY A 13 8.89 -18.52 16.85
CA GLY A 13 8.55 -17.38 17.70
C GLY A 13 8.09 -17.80 19.10
N ALA A 14 7.24 -18.82 19.20
CA ALA A 14 6.76 -19.34 20.48
C ALA A 14 7.89 -19.92 21.34
N VAL A 15 8.78 -20.73 20.75
CA VAL A 15 9.92 -21.30 21.45
C VAL A 15 10.90 -20.21 21.90
N THR A 16 11.24 -19.29 20.99
CA THR A 16 12.17 -18.20 21.31
C THR A 16 11.58 -17.27 22.36
N GLY A 17 10.31 -16.91 22.26
CA GLY A 17 9.60 -16.07 23.22
C GLY A 17 9.43 -16.70 24.60
N ALA A 18 9.16 -18.01 24.66
CA ALA A 18 9.14 -18.75 25.93
C ALA A 18 10.54 -18.77 26.58
N ALA A 19 11.59 -19.03 25.80
CA ALA A 19 12.95 -19.04 26.29
C ALA A 19 13.40 -17.66 26.80
N THR A 20 13.14 -16.59 26.04
CA THR A 20 13.51 -15.23 26.44
C THR A 20 12.69 -14.75 27.63
N SER A 21 11.38 -15.03 27.70
CA SER A 21 10.56 -14.66 28.85
C SER A 21 11.02 -15.33 30.13
N ILE A 22 11.44 -16.60 30.09
CA ILE A 22 12.02 -17.29 31.26
C ILE A 22 13.37 -16.67 31.64
N LEU A 23 14.22 -16.33 30.66
CA LEU A 23 15.54 -15.76 30.91
C LEU A 23 15.47 -14.34 31.51
N PHE A 24 14.51 -13.54 31.07
CA PHE A 24 14.32 -12.15 31.50
C PHE A 24 13.25 -11.99 32.60
N ALA A 25 12.68 -13.09 33.10
CA ALA A 25 11.71 -13.03 34.18
C ALA A 25 12.37 -12.44 35.44
N PRO A 26 11.79 -11.39 36.05
CA PRO A 26 12.37 -10.73 37.24
C PRO A 26 12.20 -11.54 38.54
N LYS A 27 11.51 -12.70 38.49
CA LYS A 27 11.20 -13.56 39.65
C LYS A 27 12.13 -14.76 39.73
N SER A 28 12.37 -15.26 40.94
CA SER A 28 13.15 -16.49 41.12
C SER A 28 12.41 -17.69 40.53
N GLY A 29 13.16 -18.69 40.03
CA GLY A 29 12.56 -19.90 39.45
C GLY A 29 11.68 -20.72 40.41
N ARG A 30 11.76 -20.46 41.72
CA ARG A 30 10.86 -21.04 42.73
C ARG A 30 9.52 -20.31 42.75
N GLU A 31 9.56 -18.97 42.80
CA GLU A 31 8.36 -18.12 42.74
C GLU A 31 7.63 -18.29 41.42
N LEU A 32 8.36 -18.38 40.29
CA LEU A 32 7.74 -18.58 38.98
C LEU A 32 6.95 -19.90 38.91
N ARG A 33 7.50 -21.00 39.47
CA ARG A 33 6.78 -22.29 39.51
C ARG A 33 5.55 -22.22 40.42
N GLN A 34 5.67 -21.52 41.55
CA GLN A 34 4.55 -21.31 42.47
C GLN A 34 3.45 -20.49 41.81
N ASP A 35 3.80 -19.37 41.17
CA ASP A 35 2.89 -18.53 40.40
C ASP A 35 2.20 -19.31 39.28
N ILE A 36 2.92 -20.18 38.57
CA ILE A 36 2.33 -21.03 37.51
C ILE A 36 1.26 -21.94 38.10
N VAL A 37 1.50 -22.56 39.24
CA VAL A 37 0.52 -23.44 39.90
C VAL A 37 -0.68 -22.65 40.41
N GLU A 38 -0.45 -21.46 40.99
CA GLU A 38 -1.51 -20.61 41.51
C GLU A 38 -2.36 -19.99 40.38
N LYS A 39 -1.75 -19.64 39.24
CA LYS A 39 -2.39 -18.92 38.14
C LYS A 39 -2.77 -19.79 36.94
N SER A 40 -2.46 -21.09 36.94
CA SER A 40 -2.77 -21.97 35.81
C SER A 40 -4.27 -22.05 35.50
N GLY A 41 -5.13 -21.90 36.52
CA GLY A 41 -6.59 -21.87 36.33
C GLY A 41 -7.07 -20.61 35.61
N GLU A 42 -6.55 -19.44 36.01
CA GLU A 42 -6.85 -18.14 35.40
C GLU A 42 -6.33 -18.06 33.96
N ALA A 43 -5.16 -18.66 33.70
CA ALA A 43 -4.54 -18.69 32.39
C ALA A 43 -5.46 -19.31 31.32
N SER A 44 -6.24 -20.34 31.65
CA SER A 44 -7.17 -20.92 30.68
C SER A 44 -8.29 -19.95 30.27
N VAL A 45 -8.75 -19.09 31.17
CA VAL A 45 -9.81 -18.12 30.84
C VAL A 45 -9.23 -17.03 29.95
N ILE A 46 -8.06 -16.50 30.34
CA ILE A 46 -7.33 -15.47 29.58
C ILE A 46 -6.99 -15.98 28.18
N LEU A 47 -6.53 -17.23 28.03
CA LEU A 47 -6.22 -17.80 26.72
C LEU A 47 -7.44 -17.95 25.82
N LYS A 48 -8.60 -18.30 26.39
CA LYS A 48 -9.87 -18.39 25.62
C LYS A 48 -10.32 -17.01 25.14
N GLU A 49 -10.23 -16.01 26.01
CA GLU A 49 -10.56 -14.62 25.66
C GLU A 49 -9.60 -14.05 24.61
N LEU A 50 -8.29 -14.29 24.77
CA LEU A 50 -7.28 -13.90 23.79
C LEU A 50 -7.52 -14.55 22.43
N ALA A 51 -7.87 -15.84 22.42
CA ALA A 51 -8.21 -16.56 21.19
C ALA A 51 -9.48 -16.02 20.53
N TYR A 52 -10.50 -15.64 21.32
CA TYR A 52 -11.71 -15.01 20.80
C TYR A 52 -11.39 -13.65 20.15
N ASN A 53 -10.69 -12.78 20.88
CA ASN A 53 -10.32 -11.45 20.40
C ASN A 53 -9.40 -11.51 19.16
N ALA A 54 -8.47 -12.47 19.11
CA ALA A 54 -7.60 -12.66 17.95
C ALA A 54 -8.39 -13.10 16.70
N ASN A 55 -9.41 -13.95 16.86
CA ASN A 55 -10.27 -14.35 15.75
C ASN A 55 -11.12 -13.18 15.25
N GLU A 56 -11.63 -12.35 16.14
CA GLU A 56 -12.38 -11.13 15.78
C GLU A 56 -11.49 -10.17 14.99
N LEU A 57 -10.27 -9.90 15.48
CA LEU A 57 -9.30 -9.05 14.81
C LEU A 57 -8.92 -9.57 13.42
N LEU A 58 -8.71 -10.89 13.28
CA LEU A 58 -8.42 -11.52 11.98
C LEU A 58 -9.58 -11.34 11.00
N GLN A 59 -10.83 -11.45 11.46
CA GLN A 59 -12.02 -11.20 10.63
C GLN A 59 -12.09 -9.74 10.20
N SER A 60 -11.87 -8.79 11.11
CA SER A 60 -11.87 -7.35 10.79
C SER A 60 -10.79 -7.01 9.76
N VAL A 61 -9.57 -7.53 9.91
CA VAL A 61 -8.48 -7.33 8.95
C VAL A 61 -8.80 -7.95 7.60
N GLN A 62 -9.45 -9.11 7.58
CA GLN A 62 -9.86 -9.75 6.33
C GLN A 62 -10.92 -8.94 5.58
N VAL A 63 -11.93 -8.44 6.29
CA VAL A 63 -12.99 -7.57 5.73
C VAL A 63 -12.38 -6.26 5.21
N LEU A 64 -11.55 -5.58 6.03
CA LEU A 64 -10.83 -4.37 5.61
C LEU A 64 -9.91 -4.61 4.41
N GLY A 65 -9.25 -5.78 4.35
CA GLY A 65 -8.42 -6.16 3.22
C GLY A 65 -9.23 -6.37 1.94
N THR A 66 -10.43 -6.95 2.05
CA THR A 66 -11.33 -7.15 0.89
C THR A 66 -11.98 -5.84 0.42
N GLU A 67 -12.47 -5.01 1.35
CA GLU A 67 -13.11 -3.74 1.03
C GLU A 67 -12.07 -2.69 0.57
N GLY A 68 -10.93 -2.62 1.24
CA GLY A 68 -9.82 -1.74 0.86
C GLY A 68 -9.20 -2.10 -0.49
N SER A 69 -9.14 -3.39 -0.84
CA SER A 69 -8.66 -3.81 -2.17
C SER A 69 -9.64 -3.44 -3.30
N ALA A 70 -10.94 -3.37 -3.03
CA ALA A 70 -11.92 -2.92 -4.02
C ALA A 70 -11.80 -1.39 -4.23
N LEU A 71 -11.77 -0.63 -3.13
CA LEU A 71 -11.63 0.83 -3.17
C LEU A 71 -10.35 1.29 -3.90
N ILE A 72 -9.21 0.63 -3.66
CA ILE A 72 -7.95 0.98 -4.34
C ILE A 72 -8.00 0.68 -5.84
N LYS A 73 -8.69 -0.38 -6.26
CA LYS A 73 -8.82 -0.74 -7.67
C LYS A 73 -9.72 0.24 -8.43
N ASP A 74 -10.86 0.60 -7.84
CA ASP A 74 -11.82 1.51 -8.47
C ASP A 74 -11.19 2.90 -8.66
N VAL A 75 -10.56 3.45 -7.61
CA VAL A 75 -9.84 4.74 -7.69
C VAL A 75 -8.70 4.68 -8.71
N SER A 76 -7.95 3.58 -8.76
CA SER A 76 -6.86 3.44 -9.73
C SER A 76 -7.38 3.37 -11.18
N SER A 77 -8.51 2.70 -11.41
CA SER A 77 -9.15 2.63 -12.73
C SER A 77 -9.63 4.00 -13.19
N ASP A 78 -10.30 4.76 -12.31
CA ASP A 78 -10.82 6.09 -12.63
C ASP A 78 -9.70 7.09 -12.94
N ILE A 79 -8.56 6.99 -12.23
CA ILE A 79 -7.36 7.77 -12.52
C ILE A 79 -6.79 7.37 -13.89
N MET A 80 -6.70 6.07 -14.18
CA MET A 80 -6.15 5.56 -15.44
C MET A 80 -6.98 6.01 -16.65
N ASP A 81 -8.30 6.00 -16.51
CA ASP A 81 -9.25 6.45 -17.53
C ASP A 81 -9.19 7.96 -17.74
N SER A 82 -9.07 8.73 -16.65
CA SER A 82 -8.91 10.19 -16.71
C SER A 82 -7.60 10.59 -17.38
N VAL A 83 -6.50 9.90 -17.07
CA VAL A 83 -5.19 10.12 -17.71
C VAL A 83 -5.21 9.71 -19.18
N SER A 84 -5.86 8.60 -19.52
CA SER A 84 -5.96 8.13 -20.90
C SER A 84 -6.76 9.10 -21.77
N LYS A 85 -7.92 9.57 -21.29
CA LYS A 85 -8.72 10.61 -21.96
C LYS A 85 -7.96 11.91 -22.11
N TRP A 86 -7.28 12.36 -21.05
CA TRP A 86 -6.46 13.56 -21.13
C TRP A 86 -5.36 13.44 -22.20
N ASN A 87 -4.74 12.28 -22.34
CA ASN A 87 -3.71 12.05 -23.34
C ASN A 87 -4.27 11.98 -24.77
N GLU A 88 -5.41 11.32 -24.96
CA GLU A 88 -6.13 11.28 -26.24
C GLU A 88 -6.61 12.66 -26.69
N ASP A 89 -7.12 13.48 -25.77
CA ASP A 89 -7.65 14.81 -26.09
C ASP A 89 -6.52 15.83 -26.38
N MET A 90 -5.37 15.69 -25.70
CA MET A 90 -4.28 16.66 -25.79
C MET A 90 -3.34 16.41 -26.99
N GLU A 91 -3.21 15.17 -27.48
CA GLU A 91 -2.44 14.82 -28.69
C GLU A 91 -2.84 15.62 -29.94
N PRO A 92 -4.13 15.65 -30.36
CA PRO A 92 -4.56 16.37 -31.54
C PRO A 92 -4.45 17.90 -31.36
N GLU A 93 -4.71 18.44 -30.16
CA GLU A 93 -4.53 19.87 -29.88
C GLU A 93 -3.06 20.29 -29.97
N LYS A 94 -2.14 19.48 -29.42
CA LYS A 94 -0.70 19.73 -29.49
C LYS A 94 -0.17 19.72 -30.91
N LYS A 95 -0.73 18.86 -31.77
CA LYS A 95 -0.40 18.83 -33.21
C LYS A 95 -0.92 20.06 -33.93
N ARG A 96 -2.18 20.45 -33.68
CA ARG A 96 -2.80 21.64 -34.28
C ARG A 96 -2.07 22.93 -33.92
N LEU A 97 -1.71 23.10 -32.65
CA LEU A 97 -0.90 24.23 -32.17
C LEU A 97 0.48 24.29 -32.84
N LYS A 98 1.12 23.14 -33.06
CA LYS A 98 2.43 23.08 -33.72
C LYS A 98 2.35 23.48 -35.20
N ASP A 99 1.29 23.08 -35.89
CA ASP A 99 1.05 23.46 -37.28
C ASP A 99 0.68 24.95 -37.40
N GLU A 100 -0.17 25.48 -36.52
CA GLU A 100 -0.50 26.91 -36.45
C GLU A 100 0.75 27.79 -36.20
N ILE A 101 1.63 27.38 -35.27
CA ILE A 101 2.91 28.08 -35.03
C ILE A 101 3.81 28.07 -36.27
N LYS A 102 3.85 26.94 -36.99
CA LYS A 102 4.68 26.79 -38.20
C LYS A 102 4.17 27.68 -39.34
N ASP A 103 2.86 27.78 -39.52
CA ASP A 103 2.26 28.64 -40.53
C ASP A 103 2.42 30.13 -40.21
N MET A 104 2.33 30.52 -38.93
CA MET A 104 2.67 31.87 -38.51
C MET A 104 4.13 32.22 -38.79
N GLN A 105 5.09 31.32 -38.48
CA GLN A 105 6.50 31.53 -38.80
C GLN A 105 6.73 31.71 -40.31
N LYS A 106 6.07 30.89 -41.12
CA LYS A 106 6.17 30.98 -42.58
C LYS A 106 5.66 32.34 -43.08
N THR A 107 4.51 32.77 -42.57
CA THR A 107 3.89 34.06 -42.92
C THR A 107 4.80 35.23 -42.53
N ILE A 108 5.40 35.21 -41.34
CA ILE A 108 6.38 36.23 -40.91
C ILE A 108 7.60 36.26 -41.83
N SER A 109 8.13 35.09 -42.20
CA SER A 109 9.32 35.00 -43.05
C SER A 109 9.04 35.48 -44.49
N ASP A 110 7.85 35.21 -45.02
CA ASP A 110 7.43 35.68 -46.34
C ASP A 110 7.14 37.19 -46.33
N LEU A 111 6.60 37.73 -45.24
CA LEU A 111 6.47 39.18 -45.01
C LEU A 111 7.84 39.87 -44.96
N GLU A 112 8.82 39.32 -44.23
CA GLU A 112 10.19 39.87 -44.19
C GLU A 112 10.87 39.87 -45.56
N LYS A 113 10.70 38.81 -46.35
CA LYS A 113 11.26 38.74 -47.71
C LYS A 113 10.62 39.76 -48.65
N THR A 114 9.31 39.98 -48.51
CA THR A 114 8.57 40.93 -49.35
C THR A 114 8.95 42.37 -48.99
N LEU A 115 9.04 42.70 -47.70
CA LEU A 115 9.47 44.02 -47.21
C LEU A 115 10.93 44.34 -47.60
N LYS A 116 11.83 43.35 -47.55
CA LYS A 116 13.23 43.52 -48.02
C LYS A 116 13.36 43.68 -49.54
N LYS A 117 12.35 43.26 -50.31
CA LYS A 117 12.34 43.36 -51.77
C LYS A 117 11.80 44.72 -52.25
N ASP A 118 10.88 45.33 -51.50
CA ASP A 118 10.32 46.66 -51.81
C ASP A 118 11.17 47.83 -51.30
N THR A 119 12.16 47.61 -50.43
CA THR A 119 13.06 48.66 -49.90
C THR A 119 14.34 48.84 -50.73
N LYS A 120 14.36 48.45 -52.01
CA LYS A 120 15.53 48.57 -52.89
C LYS A 120 15.23 49.30 -54.19
#